data_AF-A0A4Q6BE05-F1
#
_entry.id   AF-A0A4Q6BE05-F1
#
_cell.length_a   1.000
_cell.length_b   1.000
_cell.length_c   1.000
_cell.angle_alpha   90.00
_cell.angle_beta   90.00
_cell.angle_gamma   90.00
#
_symmetry.space_group_name_H-M   'P 1'
#
loop_
_entity.id
_entity.type
_entity.pdbx_description
1 polymer ?
#
loop_
_entity_poly.entity_id
_entity_poly.type
_entity_poly.pdbx_seq_one_letter_code
_entity_poly.pdbx_strand_id
1 'polypeptide(L)'
;MTNDMTLSTPRKQRRFLLYFILPLAFVCGFGTGCVTHIPVDEYTMARAAYEAAKDSDAARFAPSLWFNAEQAYREAQKDFRDRHYEQAAIRFVQAQDLSEQAENSARLSRNQSGEVIP
;
A
#
# COMPACT_ATOMS: atom_id res chain seq x y z
N MET A 1 60.28 33.33 17.12
CA MET A 1 59.75 31.97 16.93
C MET A 1 59.86 31.31 18.29
N THR A 2 58.81 31.17 19.09
CA THR A 2 57.52 30.52 18.82
C THR A 2 56.44 31.10 19.73
N ASN A 3 55.27 31.43 19.16
CA ASN A 3 54.09 31.85 19.93
C ASN A 3 53.44 30.60 20.53
N ASP A 4 53.46 30.47 21.85
CA ASP A 4 52.70 29.44 22.56
C ASP A 4 51.21 29.77 22.49
N MET A 5 50.57 29.10 21.53
CA MET A 5 49.17 29.22 21.21
C MET A 5 48.35 28.51 22.31
N THR A 6 47.64 29.33 23.07
CA THR A 6 46.53 29.04 23.97
C THR A 6 45.73 27.78 23.61
N LEU A 7 45.57 26.84 24.54
CA LEU A 7 44.41 25.94 24.57
C LEU A 7 44.16 25.37 25.98
N SER A 8 43.92 26.28 26.92
CA SER A 8 43.20 25.96 28.17
C SER A 8 41.71 25.74 27.82
N THR A 9 41.32 24.52 27.49
CA THR A 9 39.90 24.14 27.37
C THR A 9 39.30 24.00 28.78
N PRO A 10 38.22 24.74 29.11
CA PRO A 10 37.62 24.67 30.43
C PRO A 10 36.90 23.31 30.64
N ARG A 11 37.23 22.62 31.74
CA ARG A 11 36.60 21.34 32.19
C ARG A 11 35.06 21.34 32.15
N LYS A 12 34.41 22.52 32.19
CA LYS A 12 32.96 22.70 32.18
C LYS A 12 32.34 22.39 30.81
N GLN A 13 33.06 22.63 29.72
CA GLN A 13 32.60 22.46 28.33
C GLN A 13 32.50 20.98 27.93
N ARG A 14 33.40 20.12 28.46
CA ARG A 14 33.35 18.66 28.30
C ARG A 14 32.14 18.01 28.97
N ARG A 15 31.67 18.56 30.10
CA ARG A 15 30.49 18.06 30.81
C ARG A 15 29.19 18.42 30.06
N PHE A 16 29.09 19.63 29.51
CA PHE A 16 27.90 20.05 28.75
C PHE A 16 27.73 19.25 27.45
N LEU A 17 28.82 18.96 26.75
CA LEU A 17 28.83 18.12 25.54
C LEU A 17 28.37 16.68 25.82
N LEU A 18 28.80 16.09 26.93
CA LEU A 18 28.39 14.74 27.37
C LEU A 18 26.92 14.66 27.80
N TYR A 19 26.36 15.72 28.40
CA TYR A 19 24.96 15.71 28.86
C TYR A 19 23.95 16.06 27.77
N PHE A 20 24.33 16.77 26.70
CA PHE A 20 23.41 17.13 25.62
C PHE A 20 23.53 16.25 24.37
N ILE A 21 24.74 15.81 23.99
CA ILE A 21 24.94 15.04 22.75
C ILE A 21 24.66 13.54 22.95
N LEU A 22 24.95 13.01 24.14
CA LEU A 22 24.80 11.59 24.46
C LEU A 22 23.33 11.14 24.57
N PRO A 23 22.39 11.90 25.18
CA PRO A 23 20.96 11.55 25.10
C PRO A 23 20.36 11.80 23.71
N LEU A 24 20.85 12.80 22.95
CA LEU A 24 20.39 13.04 21.58
C LEU A 24 20.79 11.90 20.63
N ALA A 25 22.02 11.39 20.76
CA ALA A 25 22.48 10.22 20.01
C ALA A 25 21.76 8.93 20.43
N PHE A 26 21.39 8.80 21.72
CA PHE A 26 20.58 7.69 22.21
C PHE A 26 19.16 7.74 21.63
N VAL A 27 18.51 8.90 21.56
CA VAL A 27 17.18 9.04 20.95
C VAL A 27 17.19 8.75 19.44
N CYS A 28 18.23 9.16 18.71
CA CYS A 28 18.33 8.86 17.27
C CYS A 28 18.69 7.39 16.96
N GLY A 29 19.27 6.64 17.91
CA GLY A 29 19.70 5.25 17.69
C GLY A 29 18.59 4.20 17.73
N PHE A 30 17.43 4.51 18.33
CA PHE A 30 16.32 3.55 18.51
C PHE A 30 15.20 3.66 17.45
N GLY A 31 15.37 4.52 16.44
CA GLY A 31 14.30 4.86 15.50
C GLY A 31 14.12 3.95 14.27
N THR A 32 14.91 2.89 14.09
CA THR A 32 14.76 2.00 12.91
C THR A 32 13.73 0.90 13.19
N GLY A 33 12.46 1.30 13.35
CA GLY A 33 11.35 0.35 13.33
C GLY A 33 11.13 -0.15 11.90
N CYS A 34 11.01 -1.46 11.70
CA CYS A 34 10.53 -2.02 10.44
C CYS A 34 9.06 -1.60 10.26
N VAL A 35 8.81 -0.61 9.42
CA VAL A 35 7.45 -0.20 9.03
C VAL A 35 6.92 -1.26 8.08
N THR A 36 6.05 -2.14 8.56
CA THR A 36 5.28 -3.06 7.70
C THR A 36 4.07 -2.30 7.16
N HIS A 37 4.07 -2.00 5.85
CA HIS A 37 2.93 -1.40 5.17
C HIS A 37 1.83 -2.45 4.96
N ILE A 38 0.63 -2.19 5.49
CA ILE A 38 -0.54 -3.05 5.29
C ILE A 38 -1.37 -2.42 4.16
N PRO A 39 -1.66 -3.12 3.06
CA PRO A 39 -2.31 -2.56 1.86
C PRO A 39 -3.82 -2.46 2.04
N VAL A 40 -4.24 -1.58 2.95
CA VAL A 40 -5.66 -1.35 3.24
C VAL A 40 -6.31 -0.60 2.10
N ASP A 41 -5.62 0.40 1.54
CA ASP A 41 -6.14 1.23 0.46
C ASP A 41 -6.38 0.39 -0.79
N GLU A 42 -5.41 -0.43 -1.20
CA GLU A 42 -5.54 -1.34 -2.35
C GLU A 42 -6.67 -2.35 -2.16
N TYR A 43 -6.82 -2.90 -0.94
CA TYR A 43 -7.96 -3.78 -0.62
C TYR A 43 -9.30 -3.05 -0.80
N THR A 44 -9.43 -1.83 -0.30
CA THR A 44 -10.69 -1.08 -0.38
C THR A 44 -11.07 -0.71 -1.80
N MET A 45 -10.10 -0.28 -2.63
CA MET A 45 -10.32 0.05 -4.04
C MET A 45 -10.68 -1.19 -4.85
N ALA A 46 -9.93 -2.29 -4.67
CA ALA A 46 -10.22 -3.56 -5.33
C ALA A 46 -11.60 -4.11 -4.96
N ARG A 47 -12.01 -3.96 -3.68
CA ARG A 47 -13.34 -4.36 -3.23
C ARG A 47 -14.44 -3.54 -3.89
N ALA A 48 -14.29 -2.22 -3.94
CA ALA A 48 -15.26 -1.33 -4.56
C ALA A 48 -15.43 -1.66 -6.06
N ALA A 49 -14.31 -1.85 -6.78
CA ALA A 49 -14.33 -2.23 -8.19
C ALA A 49 -14.96 -3.63 -8.40
N TYR A 50 -14.64 -4.60 -7.56
CA TYR A 50 -15.22 -5.96 -7.62
C TYR A 50 -16.74 -5.93 -7.42
N GLU A 51 -17.23 -5.18 -6.43
CA GLU A 51 -18.67 -5.00 -6.18
C GLU A 51 -19.35 -4.31 -7.37
N ALA A 52 -18.75 -3.26 -7.94
CA ALA A 52 -19.28 -2.58 -9.12
C ALA A 52 -19.37 -3.49 -10.37
N ALA A 53 -18.34 -4.30 -10.64
CA ALA A 53 -18.38 -5.27 -11.73
C ALA A 53 -19.45 -6.33 -11.51
N LYS A 54 -19.64 -6.78 -10.27
CA LYS A 54 -20.71 -7.71 -9.90
C LYS A 54 -22.09 -7.12 -10.18
N ASP A 55 -22.34 -5.89 -9.75
CA ASP A 55 -23.62 -5.19 -9.92
C ASP A 55 -23.93 -4.88 -11.39
N SER A 56 -22.91 -4.80 -12.25
CA SER A 56 -23.06 -4.68 -13.70
C SER A 56 -23.39 -6.00 -14.42
N ASP A 57 -23.59 -7.10 -13.69
CA ASP A 57 -23.75 -8.45 -14.23
C ASP A 57 -22.55 -8.91 -15.09
N ALA A 58 -21.32 -8.56 -14.70
CA ALA A 58 -20.13 -8.94 -15.46
C ALA A 58 -19.98 -10.46 -15.63
N ALA A 59 -20.50 -11.27 -14.71
CA ALA A 59 -20.53 -12.73 -14.86
C ALA A 59 -21.34 -13.20 -16.09
N ARG A 60 -22.38 -12.44 -16.49
CA ARG A 60 -23.24 -12.76 -17.65
C ARG A 60 -22.68 -12.17 -18.93
N PHE A 61 -22.25 -10.90 -18.88
CA PHE A 61 -21.87 -10.15 -20.08
C PHE A 61 -20.37 -10.17 -20.40
N ALA A 62 -19.52 -10.41 -19.41
CA ALA A 62 -18.06 -10.44 -19.54
C ALA A 62 -17.41 -11.60 -18.73
N PRO A 63 -17.82 -12.86 -18.96
CA PRO A 63 -17.49 -13.99 -18.07
C PRO A 63 -15.99 -14.26 -17.93
N SER A 64 -15.21 -14.09 -19.01
CA SER A 64 -13.75 -14.29 -18.99
C SER A 64 -13.04 -13.27 -18.09
N LEU A 65 -13.38 -11.99 -18.24
CA LEU A 65 -12.83 -10.91 -17.42
C LEU A 65 -13.27 -11.05 -15.96
N TRP A 66 -14.55 -11.34 -15.75
CA TRP A 66 -15.10 -11.58 -14.41
C TRP A 66 -14.40 -12.74 -13.69
N PHE A 67 -14.19 -13.87 -14.37
CA PHE A 67 -13.50 -15.02 -13.77
C PHE A 67 -12.08 -14.65 -13.36
N ASN A 68 -11.33 -13.97 -14.23
CA ASN A 68 -9.97 -13.55 -13.92
C ASN A 68 -9.94 -12.54 -12.75
N ALA A 69 -10.87 -11.59 -12.71
CA ALA A 69 -11.01 -10.63 -11.61
C ALA A 69 -11.30 -11.35 -10.29
N GLU A 70 -12.23 -12.30 -10.30
CA GLU A 70 -12.62 -13.07 -9.11
C GLU A 70 -11.47 -13.95 -8.59
N GLN A 71 -10.73 -14.61 -9.49
CA GLN A 71 -9.55 -15.38 -9.11
C GLN A 71 -8.48 -14.48 -8.46
N ALA A 72 -8.13 -13.37 -9.12
CA ALA A 72 -7.14 -12.42 -8.60
C ALA A 72 -7.56 -11.85 -7.23
N TYR A 73 -8.83 -11.50 -7.07
CA TYR A 73 -9.36 -10.98 -5.81
C TYR A 73 -9.32 -12.01 -4.68
N ARG A 74 -9.71 -13.27 -4.95
CA ARG A 74 -9.64 -14.37 -3.96
C ARG A 74 -8.21 -14.68 -3.54
N GLU A 75 -7.30 -14.67 -4.51
CA GLU A 75 -5.87 -14.86 -4.26
C GLU A 75 -5.27 -13.72 -3.45
N ALA A 76 -5.62 -12.46 -3.75
CA ALA A 76 -5.21 -11.31 -2.97
C ALA A 76 -5.71 -11.38 -1.53
N GLN A 77 -6.96 -11.80 -1.31
CA GLN A 77 -7.50 -12.03 0.03
C GLN A 77 -6.76 -13.13 0.79
N LYS A 78 -6.33 -14.19 0.10
CA LYS A 78 -5.52 -15.24 0.71
C LYS A 78 -4.19 -14.68 1.18
N ASP A 79 -3.47 -13.97 0.31
CA ASP A 79 -2.17 -13.37 0.66
C ASP A 79 -2.30 -12.34 1.79
N PHE A 80 -3.38 -11.55 1.79
CA PHE A 80 -3.66 -10.59 2.86
C PHE A 80 -3.88 -11.28 4.21
N ARG A 81 -4.65 -12.39 4.24
CA ARG A 81 -4.84 -13.20 5.46
C ARG A 81 -3.55 -13.85 5.94
N ASP A 82 -2.72 -14.30 5.00
CA ASP A 82 -1.43 -14.95 5.29
C ASP A 82 -0.33 -13.92 5.63
N ARG A 83 -0.65 -12.62 5.66
CA ARG A 83 0.26 -11.49 5.92
C ARG A 83 1.34 -11.28 4.87
N HIS A 84 1.16 -11.85 3.68
CA HIS A 84 1.95 -11.60 2.49
C HIS A 84 1.52 -10.28 1.84
N TYR A 85 1.72 -9.18 2.56
CA TYR A 85 1.14 -7.87 2.23
C TYR A 85 1.64 -7.29 0.90
N GLU A 86 2.91 -7.51 0.54
CA GLU A 86 3.45 -7.06 -0.73
C GLU A 86 2.78 -7.78 -1.91
N GLN A 87 2.64 -9.11 -1.81
CA GLN A 87 1.95 -9.92 -2.82
C GLN A 87 0.46 -9.58 -2.88
N ALA A 88 -0.17 -9.39 -1.72
CA ALA A 88 -1.56 -8.98 -1.62
C ALA A 88 -1.81 -7.64 -2.32
N ALA A 89 -0.94 -6.64 -2.11
CA ALA A 89 -1.06 -5.32 -2.75
C ALA A 89 -1.06 -5.45 -4.28
N ILE A 90 -0.08 -6.18 -4.83
CA ILE A 90 0.04 -6.40 -6.28
C ILE A 90 -1.23 -7.07 -6.83
N ARG A 91 -1.73 -8.11 -6.15
CA ARG A 91 -2.92 -8.83 -6.60
C ARG A 91 -4.21 -8.03 -6.42
N PHE A 92 -4.31 -7.15 -5.42
CA PHE A 92 -5.45 -6.25 -5.28
C PHE A 92 -5.50 -5.23 -6.41
N VAL A 93 -4.37 -4.64 -6.80
CA VAL A 93 -4.30 -3.74 -7.97
C VAL A 93 -4.71 -4.51 -9.23
N GLN A 94 -4.20 -5.72 -9.43
CA GLN A 94 -4.60 -6.56 -10.57
C GLN A 94 -6.11 -6.88 -10.55
N ALA A 95 -6.66 -7.21 -9.38
CA ALA A 95 -8.07 -7.49 -9.21
C ALA A 95 -8.94 -6.26 -9.50
N GLN A 96 -8.48 -5.07 -9.09
CA GLN A 96 -9.12 -3.80 -9.41
C GLN A 96 -9.17 -3.59 -10.93
N ASP A 97 -8.03 -3.63 -11.62
CA ASP A 97 -7.94 -3.39 -13.07
C ASP A 97 -8.83 -4.35 -13.86
N LEU A 98 -8.84 -5.63 -13.48
CA LEU A 98 -9.68 -6.64 -14.14
C LEU A 98 -11.16 -6.42 -13.85
N SER A 99 -11.52 -6.01 -12.63
CA SER A 99 -12.90 -5.71 -12.26
C SER A 99 -13.43 -4.50 -13.01
N GLU A 100 -12.65 -3.42 -13.12
CA GLU A 100 -13.02 -2.22 -13.90
C GLU A 100 -13.20 -2.55 -15.39
N GLN A 101 -12.34 -3.40 -15.96
CA GLN A 101 -12.50 -3.89 -17.33
C GLN A 101 -13.76 -4.75 -17.49
N ALA A 102 -14.02 -5.64 -16.53
CA ALA A 102 -15.21 -6.49 -16.53
C ALA A 102 -16.50 -5.66 -16.43
N GLU A 103 -16.52 -4.63 -15.58
CA GLU A 103 -17.64 -3.70 -15.45
C GLU A 103 -17.89 -2.93 -16.75
N ASN A 104 -16.85 -2.33 -17.32
CA ASN A 104 -16.96 -1.54 -18.55
C ASN A 104 -17.45 -2.39 -19.72
N SER A 105 -16.89 -3.59 -19.88
CA SER A 105 -17.33 -4.52 -20.93
C SER A 105 -18.78 -4.98 -20.71
N ALA A 106 -19.18 -5.27 -19.47
CA ALA A 106 -20.55 -5.65 -19.16
C ALA A 106 -21.55 -4.53 -19.47
N ARG A 107 -21.24 -3.29 -19.09
CA ARG A 107 -22.04 -2.10 -19.43
C ARG A 107 -22.18 -1.93 -20.94
N LEU A 108 -21.09 -2.08 -21.69
CA LEU A 108 -21.11 -1.97 -23.16
C LEU A 108 -21.97 -3.06 -23.80
N SER A 109 -21.79 -4.31 -23.40
CA SER A 109 -22.59 -5.43 -23.91
C SER A 109 -24.07 -5.31 -23.56
N ARG A 110 -24.39 -4.86 -22.34
CA ARG A 110 -25.77 -4.58 -21.92
C ARG A 110 -26.41 -3.51 -22.80
N ASN A 111 -25.71 -2.40 -23.04
CA ASN A 111 -26.18 -1.33 -23.91
C ASN A 111 -26.41 -1.81 -25.35
N GLN A 112 -25.52 -2.65 -25.88
CA GLN A 112 -25.66 -3.25 -27.21
C GLN A 112 -26.82 -4.24 -27.31
N SER A 113 -27.13 -4.96 -26.22
CA SER A 113 -28.23 -5.91 -26.17
C SER A 113 -29.62 -5.25 -26.10
N GLY A 114 -29.69 -3.92 -25.91
CA GLY A 114 -30.96 -3.19 -25.79
C GLY A 114 -31.74 -3.48 -24.51
N GLU A 115 -31.10 -4.12 -23.52
CA GLU A 115 -31.68 -4.38 -22.19
C GLU A 115 -31.71 -3.06 -21.39
N VAL A 116 -32.76 -2.26 -21.62
CA VAL A 116 -33.05 -1.03 -20.86
C VAL A 116 -33.67 -1.45 -19.52
N ILE A 117 -33.00 -1.15 -18.42
CA ILE A 117 -33.54 -1.33 -17.08
C ILE A 117 -34.58 -0.20 -16.84
N PRO A 118 -35.84 -0.51 -16.48
CA PRO A 118 -36.85 0.49 -16.13
C PRO A 118 -36.49 1.28 -14.87
#